data_AF-A0A349FG40-F1
#
_entry.id   AF-A0A349FG40-F1
#
_cell.length_a   1.000
_cell.length_b   1.000
_cell.length_c   1.000
_cell.angle_alpha   90.00
_cell.angle_beta   90.00
_cell.angle_gamma   90.00
#
_symmetry.space_group_name_H-M   'P 1'
#
loop_
_entity.id
_entity.type
_entity.pdbx_description
1 polymer ?
#
loop_
_entity_poly.entity_id
_entity_poly.type
_entity_poly.pdbx_seq_one_letter_code
_entity_poly.pdbx_strand_id
1 'polypeptide(L)'
;MAEGSYMIEKTKTNEESLSVITLDIDHFKSVNDKHGHHVGDLVLVGVASVFNRLSRDRDLIARFGGEEFVILLPGADYTEAQECAERIRKGVEQHVVKTETGLTLKITISIGVAQVHTAAGESLESTINRADKALYQAKALGRNQVCGADLVVA
;
A
#
# COMPACT_ATOMS: atom_id res chain seq x y z
N MET A 1 -3.32 -14.55 5.63
CA MET A 1 -3.86 -15.45 4.58
C MET A 1 -5.35 -15.75 4.75
N ALA A 2 -5.83 -16.19 5.94
CA ALA A 2 -7.26 -16.53 6.13
C ALA A 2 -8.24 -15.36 5.88
N GLU A 3 -7.94 -14.16 6.40
CA GLU A 3 -8.83 -12.99 6.23
C GLU A 3 -8.91 -12.49 4.78
N GLY A 4 -7.82 -12.57 4.02
CA GLY A 4 -7.80 -12.16 2.61
C GLY A 4 -8.66 -13.08 1.73
N SER A 5 -8.59 -14.40 1.94
CA SER A 5 -9.44 -15.36 1.24
C SER A 5 -10.92 -15.18 1.59
N TYR A 6 -11.23 -14.97 2.87
CA TYR A 6 -12.60 -14.67 3.32
C TYR A 6 -13.16 -13.41 2.65
N MET A 7 -12.36 -12.34 2.56
CA MET A 7 -12.77 -11.11 1.91
C MET A 7 -13.12 -11.32 0.44
N ILE A 8 -12.32 -12.08 -0.33
CA ILE A 8 -12.64 -12.41 -1.72
C ILE A 8 -13.97 -13.16 -1.85
N GLU A 9 -14.18 -14.17 -1.01
CA GLU A 9 -15.41 -14.96 -1.06
C GLU A 9 -16.63 -14.09 -0.76
N LYS A 10 -16.49 -13.16 0.20
CA LYS A 10 -17.52 -12.18 0.54
C LYS A 10 -17.79 -11.18 -0.58
N THR A 11 -16.77 -10.56 -1.19
CA THR A 11 -16.98 -9.63 -2.33
C THR A 11 -17.53 -10.34 -3.55
N LYS A 12 -17.12 -11.59 -3.84
CA LYS A 12 -17.74 -12.42 -4.88
C LYS A 12 -19.23 -12.65 -4.62
N THR A 13 -19.60 -12.92 -3.38
CA THR A 13 -21.00 -13.16 -3.00
C THR A 13 -21.85 -11.89 -3.09
N ASN A 14 -21.27 -10.74 -2.77
CA ASN A 14 -21.97 -9.46 -2.76
C ASN A 14 -21.92 -8.68 -4.09
N GLU A 15 -21.25 -9.22 -5.12
CA GLU A 15 -20.93 -8.50 -6.38
C GLU A 15 -20.24 -7.14 -6.15
N GLU A 16 -19.48 -7.03 -5.06
CA GLU A 16 -18.77 -5.81 -4.68
C GLU A 16 -17.35 -5.80 -5.28
N SER A 17 -16.90 -4.61 -5.69
CA SER A 17 -15.53 -4.39 -6.13
C SER A 17 -14.53 -4.68 -5.00
N LEU A 18 -13.35 -5.19 -5.35
CA LEU A 18 -12.24 -5.36 -4.42
C LEU A 18 -10.97 -4.88 -5.09
N SER A 19 -10.21 -4.04 -4.42
CA SER A 19 -8.91 -3.57 -4.93
C SER A 19 -7.79 -3.79 -3.91
N VAL A 20 -6.57 -3.86 -4.43
CA VAL A 20 -5.34 -4.09 -3.69
C VAL A 20 -4.39 -2.93 -3.94
N ILE A 21 -3.80 -2.45 -2.87
CA ILE A 21 -2.67 -1.52 -2.88
C ILE A 21 -1.46 -2.27 -2.33
N THR A 22 -0.34 -2.25 -3.04
CA THR A 22 0.96 -2.65 -2.50
C THR A 22 1.86 -1.43 -2.45
N LEU A 23 2.64 -1.28 -1.39
CA LEU A 23 3.46 -0.08 -1.18
C LEU A 23 4.76 -0.40 -0.44
N ASP A 24 5.72 0.49 -0.59
CA ASP A 24 7.05 0.41 0.01
C ASP A 24 7.55 1.81 0.40
N ILE A 25 8.26 1.90 1.51
CA ILE A 25 8.85 3.15 2.00
C ILE A 25 10.13 3.45 1.23
N ASP A 26 10.13 4.57 0.52
CA ASP A 26 11.25 4.97 -0.32
C ASP A 26 12.51 5.20 0.50
N HIS A 27 13.61 4.57 0.08
CA HIS A 27 14.93 4.72 0.70
C HIS A 27 14.98 4.30 2.19
N PHE A 28 14.09 3.41 2.66
CA PHE A 28 14.04 2.99 4.06
C PHE A 28 15.36 2.36 4.55
N LYS A 29 16.02 1.54 3.73
CA LYS A 29 17.38 1.06 4.04
C LYS A 29 18.36 2.20 4.33
N SER A 30 18.31 3.31 3.57
CA SER A 30 19.18 4.47 3.81
C SER A 30 18.86 5.16 5.13
N VAL A 31 17.60 5.15 5.58
CA VAL A 31 17.22 5.66 6.91
C VAL A 31 17.87 4.79 7.98
N ASN A 32 17.74 3.47 7.88
CA ASN A 32 18.37 2.54 8.82
C ASN A 32 19.89 2.68 8.85
N ASP A 33 20.53 2.70 7.68
CA ASP A 33 21.99 2.76 7.57
C ASP A 33 22.54 4.10 8.14
N LYS A 34 21.78 5.21 8.05
CA LYS A 34 22.20 6.54 8.51
C LYS A 34 21.83 6.85 9.96
N HIS A 35 20.68 6.35 10.43
CA HIS A 35 20.08 6.76 11.70
C HIS A 35 19.85 5.60 12.68
N GLY A 36 20.13 4.37 12.25
CA GLY A 36 19.95 3.16 13.05
C GLY A 36 18.52 2.62 12.99
N HIS A 37 18.39 1.32 13.28
CA HIS A 37 17.12 0.59 13.20
C HIS A 37 16.01 1.17 14.08
N HIS A 38 16.35 1.71 15.25
CA HIS A 38 15.37 2.36 16.12
C HIS A 38 14.64 3.52 15.42
N VAL A 39 15.35 4.31 14.62
CA VAL A 39 14.74 5.39 13.84
C VAL A 39 13.92 4.83 12.67
N GLY A 40 14.36 3.72 12.07
CA GLY A 40 13.55 2.97 11.11
C GLY A 40 12.22 2.50 11.69
N ASP A 41 12.23 1.99 12.92
CA ASP A 41 11.00 1.56 13.61
C ASP A 41 10.04 2.73 13.84
N LEU A 42 10.56 3.91 14.22
CA LEU A 42 9.76 5.13 14.33
C LEU A 42 9.15 5.54 12.98
N VAL A 43 9.89 5.38 11.88
CA VAL A 43 9.36 5.64 10.54
C VAL A 43 8.23 4.67 10.19
N LEU A 44 8.39 3.37 10.46
CA LEU A 44 7.34 2.37 10.23
C LEU A 44 6.07 2.67 11.03
N VAL A 45 6.21 3.03 12.30
CA VAL A 45 5.08 3.41 13.16
C VAL A 45 4.41 4.69 12.64
N GLY A 46 5.20 5.71 12.27
CA GLY A 46 4.69 6.96 11.71
C GLY A 46 3.87 6.72 10.44
N VAL A 47 4.40 5.91 9.52
CA VAL A 47 3.73 5.52 8.28
C VAL A 47 2.44 4.74 8.55
N ALA A 48 2.48 3.72 9.40
CA ALA A 48 1.29 2.96 9.79
C ALA A 48 0.21 3.85 10.43
N SER A 49 0.60 4.88 11.19
CA SER A 49 -0.33 5.86 11.75
C SER A 49 -1.05 6.67 10.68
N VAL A 50 -0.38 6.97 9.55
CA VAL A 50 -0.99 7.67 8.42
C VAL A 50 -2.03 6.76 7.77
N PHE A 51 -1.71 5.48 7.58
CA PHE A 51 -2.64 4.50 7.02
C PHE A 51 -3.90 4.39 7.87
N ASN A 52 -3.76 4.18 9.18
CA ASN A 52 -4.90 4.07 10.09
C ASN A 52 -5.80 5.31 10.10
N ARG A 53 -5.27 6.52 9.87
CA ARG A 53 -6.07 7.75 9.80
C ARG A 53 -6.78 7.93 8.47
N LEU A 54 -6.25 7.37 7.39
CA LEU A 54 -6.72 7.60 6.02
C LEU A 54 -7.50 6.42 5.45
N SER A 55 -7.35 5.22 6.00
CA SER A 55 -8.14 4.06 5.64
C SER A 55 -9.54 4.11 6.27
N ARG A 56 -10.49 3.43 5.62
CA ARG A 56 -11.85 3.20 6.11
C ARG A 56 -11.83 2.04 7.11
N ASP A 57 -12.82 1.93 7.98
CA ASP A 57 -12.91 0.85 8.98
C ASP A 57 -12.93 -0.58 8.40
N ARG A 58 -13.32 -0.72 7.13
CA ARG A 58 -13.37 -2.00 6.40
C ARG A 58 -12.11 -2.32 5.61
N ASP A 59 -11.19 -1.35 5.48
CA ASP A 59 -9.94 -1.57 4.77
C ASP A 59 -9.01 -2.42 5.64
N LEU A 60 -8.33 -3.40 5.04
CA LEU A 60 -7.40 -4.25 5.77
C LEU A 60 -5.97 -3.84 5.44
N ILE A 61 -5.21 -3.46 6.46
CA ILE A 61 -3.80 -3.09 6.34
C ILE A 61 -2.95 -4.22 6.89
N ALA A 62 -2.01 -4.71 6.09
CA ALA A 62 -1.06 -5.74 6.49
C ALA A 62 0.38 -5.28 6.18
N ARG A 63 1.30 -5.56 7.10
CA ARG A 63 2.74 -5.45 6.83
C ARG A 63 3.23 -6.80 6.32
N PHE A 64 3.71 -6.85 5.08
CA PHE A 64 4.14 -8.10 4.44
C PHE A 64 5.56 -8.50 4.89
N GLY A 65 6.44 -7.52 5.06
CA GLY A 65 7.81 -7.74 5.54
C GLY A 65 8.65 -6.48 5.38
N GLY A 66 9.64 -6.26 6.25
CA GLY A 66 10.54 -5.09 6.13
C GLY A 66 9.77 -3.76 6.07
N GLU A 67 9.93 -3.02 4.98
CA GLU A 67 9.24 -1.75 4.69
C GLU A 67 7.99 -1.87 3.80
N GLU A 68 7.53 -3.09 3.50
CA GLU A 68 6.45 -3.38 2.57
C GLU A 68 5.10 -3.56 3.27
N PHE A 69 4.07 -2.91 2.73
CA PHE A 69 2.69 -3.02 3.18
C PHE A 69 1.74 -3.34 2.04
N VAL A 70 0.64 -3.99 2.39
CA VAL A 70 -0.49 -4.27 1.52
C VAL A 70 -1.76 -3.76 2.17
N ILE A 71 -2.61 -3.12 1.37
CA ILE A 71 -3.93 -2.65 1.79
C ILE A 71 -4.99 -3.27 0.88
N LEU A 72 -5.95 -3.97 1.47
CA LEU A 72 -7.15 -4.46 0.78
C LEU A 72 -8.27 -3.45 0.97
N LEU A 73 -8.97 -3.13 -0.12
CA LEU A 73 -10.06 -2.15 -0.16
C LEU A 73 -11.37 -2.84 -0.63
N PRO A 74 -12.13 -3.46 0.29
CA PRO A 74 -13.44 -4.03 -0.03
C PRO A 74 -14.45 -2.94 -0.38
N GLY A 75 -15.22 -3.16 -1.46
CA GLY A 75 -16.17 -2.20 -1.99
C GLY A 75 -15.50 -0.97 -2.63
N ALA A 76 -14.28 -1.12 -3.15
CA ALA A 76 -13.59 -0.07 -3.90
C ALA A 76 -13.22 -0.56 -5.30
N ASP A 77 -13.66 0.17 -6.32
CA ASP A 77 -13.22 -0.05 -7.70
C ASP A 77 -11.80 0.47 -7.95
N TYR A 78 -11.27 0.26 -9.16
CA TYR A 78 -9.93 0.71 -9.53
C TYR A 78 -9.73 2.22 -9.34
N THR A 79 -10.71 3.05 -9.71
CA THR A 79 -10.61 4.52 -9.61
C THR A 79 -10.56 4.94 -8.14
N GLU A 80 -11.49 4.43 -7.33
CA GLU A 80 -11.51 4.70 -5.89
C GLU A 80 -10.23 4.22 -5.19
N ALA A 81 -9.66 3.11 -5.64
CA ALA A 81 -8.39 2.60 -5.14
C ALA A 81 -7.22 3.52 -5.49
N GLN A 82 -7.17 4.05 -6.72
CA GLN A 82 -6.15 5.03 -7.11
C GLN A 82 -6.26 6.33 -6.30
N GLU A 83 -7.47 6.84 -6.08
CA GLU A 83 -7.70 8.02 -5.25
C GLU A 83 -7.28 7.78 -3.80
N CYS A 84 -7.59 6.60 -3.25
CA CYS A 84 -7.16 6.19 -1.92
C CYS A 84 -5.63 6.13 -1.82
N ALA A 85 -4.98 5.50 -2.79
CA ALA A 85 -3.53 5.40 -2.89
C ALA A 85 -2.87 6.80 -2.93
N GLU A 86 -3.37 7.72 -3.76
CA GLU A 86 -2.78 9.05 -3.89
C GLU A 86 -2.97 9.88 -2.61
N ARG A 87 -4.11 9.72 -1.94
CA ARG A 87 -4.37 10.35 -0.63
C ARG A 87 -3.40 9.83 0.44
N ILE A 88 -3.17 8.52 0.47
CA ILE A 88 -2.19 7.89 1.37
C ILE A 88 -0.77 8.40 1.05
N ARG A 89 -0.37 8.41 -0.22
CA ARG A 89 0.94 8.91 -0.67
C ARG A 89 1.19 10.35 -0.21
N LYS A 90 0.26 11.26 -0.47
CA LYS A 90 0.33 12.66 -0.03
C LYS A 90 0.37 12.77 1.50
N GLY A 91 -0.45 11.99 2.19
CA GLY A 91 -0.49 11.98 3.65
C GLY A 91 0.85 11.57 4.26
N VAL A 92 1.53 10.60 3.65
CA VAL A 92 2.86 10.15 4.08
C VAL A 92 3.93 11.18 3.75
N GLU A 93 3.94 11.73 2.53
CA GLU A 93 4.89 12.78 2.11
C GLU A 93 4.83 14.03 3.00
N GLN A 94 3.64 14.37 3.51
CA GLN A 94 3.42 15.48 4.42
C GLN A 94 3.71 15.14 5.88
N HIS A 95 3.80 13.86 6.23
CA HIS A 95 4.03 13.42 7.59
C HIS A 95 5.51 13.63 8.00
N VAL A 96 5.71 14.19 9.17
CA VAL A 96 7.04 14.41 9.75
C VAL A 96 7.22 13.45 10.92
N VAL A 97 8.17 12.53 10.79
CA VAL A 97 8.59 11.64 11.86
C VAL A 97 9.57 12.39 12.75
N LYS A 98 9.27 12.50 14.05
CA LYS A 98 10.13 13.17 15.04
C LYS A 98 10.75 12.13 15.96
N THR A 99 12.05 12.24 16.21
CA THR A 99 12.75 11.39 17.18
C THR A 99 12.88 12.10 18.53
N GLU A 100 13.19 11.33 19.57
CA GLU A 100 13.48 11.85 20.91
C GLU A 100 14.71 12.78 20.94
N THR A 101 15.62 12.61 19.98
CA THR A 101 16.82 13.44 19.82
C THR A 101 16.57 14.77 19.10
N GLY A 102 15.32 15.06 18.70
CA GLY A 102 14.94 16.26 17.96
C GLY A 102 15.19 16.18 16.45
N LEU A 103 15.66 15.04 15.93
CA LEU A 103 15.75 14.80 14.48
C LEU A 103 14.34 14.73 13.89
N THR A 104 14.16 15.35 12.74
CA THR A 104 12.92 15.28 11.95
C THR A 104 13.20 14.66 10.60
N LEU A 105 12.40 13.67 10.21
CA LEU A 105 12.50 12.99 8.92
C LEU A 105 11.22 13.20 8.12
N LYS A 106 11.40 13.47 6.82
CA LYS A 106 10.36 13.34 5.80
C LYS A 106 10.69 12.12 4.96
N ILE A 107 9.68 11.32 4.70
CA ILE A 107 9.80 10.08 3.93
C ILE A 107 8.69 10.07 2.89
N THR A 108 8.91 9.35 1.81
CA THR A 108 7.92 9.13 0.76
C THR A 108 7.65 7.64 0.62
N ILE A 109 6.57 7.29 -0.07
CA ILE A 109 6.24 5.92 -0.40
C ILE A 109 5.97 5.81 -1.90
N SER A 110 6.35 4.69 -2.49
CA SER A 110 5.92 4.29 -3.83
C SER A 110 4.76 3.32 -3.69
N ILE A 111 3.79 3.38 -4.62
CA ILE A 111 2.55 2.61 -4.52
C ILE A 111 2.19 1.98 -5.87
N GLY A 112 1.79 0.70 -5.82
CA GLY A 112 1.15 -0.03 -6.90
C GLY A 112 -0.31 -0.34 -6.59
N VAL A 113 -1.20 -0.22 -7.59
CA VAL A 113 -2.65 -0.41 -7.45
C VAL A 113 -3.16 -1.42 -8.48
N ALA A 114 -4.05 -2.32 -8.04
CA ALA A 114 -4.72 -3.29 -8.89
C ALA A 114 -6.13 -3.60 -8.39
N GLN A 115 -7.14 -3.61 -9.26
CA GLN A 115 -8.47 -4.14 -8.94
C GLN A 115 -8.51 -5.66 -9.16
N VAL A 116 -9.20 -6.40 -8.29
CA VAL A 116 -9.44 -7.83 -8.43
C VAL A 116 -10.55 -8.05 -9.46
N HIS A 117 -10.25 -8.79 -10.53
CA HIS A 117 -11.23 -9.11 -11.57
C HIS A 117 -11.94 -10.43 -11.27
N THR A 118 -12.88 -10.41 -10.32
CA THR A 118 -13.60 -11.61 -9.84
C THR A 118 -14.36 -12.33 -10.94
N ALA A 119 -14.94 -11.61 -11.90
CA ALA A 119 -15.64 -12.16 -13.06
C ALA A 119 -14.72 -12.97 -13.99
N ALA A 120 -13.43 -12.63 -14.03
CA ALA A 120 -12.41 -13.38 -14.77
C ALA A 120 -11.82 -14.55 -13.95
N GLY A 121 -12.35 -14.82 -12.76
CA GLY A 121 -11.85 -15.87 -11.87
C GLY A 121 -10.50 -15.55 -11.22
N GLU A 122 -10.08 -14.28 -11.23
CA GLU A 122 -8.76 -13.89 -10.74
C GLU A 122 -8.60 -14.14 -9.23
N SER A 123 -7.41 -14.60 -8.83
CA SER A 123 -7.04 -14.81 -7.43
C SER A 123 -6.48 -13.54 -6.78
N LEU A 124 -6.53 -13.48 -5.44
CA LEU A 124 -5.89 -12.40 -4.68
C LEU A 124 -4.40 -12.31 -4.99
N GLU A 125 -3.74 -13.46 -5.06
CA GLU A 125 -2.30 -13.57 -5.30
C GLU A 125 -1.93 -13.01 -6.68
N SER A 126 -2.69 -13.33 -7.73
CA SER A 126 -2.51 -12.73 -9.06
C SER A 126 -2.65 -11.21 -9.01
N THR A 127 -3.65 -10.72 -8.27
CA THR A 127 -3.90 -9.28 -8.14
C THR A 127 -2.76 -8.57 -7.39
N ILE A 128 -2.28 -9.17 -6.29
CA ILE A 128 -1.11 -8.67 -5.54
C ILE A 128 0.12 -8.61 -6.47
N ASN A 129 0.37 -9.66 -7.26
CA ASN A 129 1.48 -9.67 -8.22
C ASN A 129 1.38 -8.55 -9.27
N ARG A 130 0.16 -8.16 -9.70
CA ARG A 130 -0.04 -7.01 -10.59
C ARG A 130 0.23 -5.68 -9.88
N ALA A 131 -0.26 -5.53 -8.65
CA ALA A 131 0.04 -4.36 -7.83
C ALA A 131 1.55 -4.23 -7.58
N ASP A 132 2.27 -5.32 -7.31
CA ASP A 132 3.73 -5.30 -7.13
C ASP A 132 4.49 -4.90 -8.39
N LYS A 133 4.04 -5.34 -9.56
CA LYS A 133 4.60 -4.86 -10.84
C LYS A 133 4.39 -3.35 -11.00
N ALA A 134 3.22 -2.84 -10.63
CA ALA A 134 2.95 -1.41 -10.64
C ALA A 134 3.80 -0.65 -9.60
N LEU A 135 4.01 -1.21 -8.41
CA LEU A 135 4.90 -0.66 -7.39
C LEU A 135 6.34 -0.57 -7.90
N TYR A 136 6.82 -1.63 -8.56
CA TYR A 136 8.13 -1.63 -9.21
C TYR A 136 8.23 -0.52 -10.26
N GLN A 137 7.19 -0.33 -11.08
CA GLN A 137 7.13 0.77 -12.05
C GLN A 137 7.18 2.14 -11.37
N ALA A 138 6.44 2.35 -10.27
CA ALA A 138 6.49 3.59 -9.51
C ALA A 138 7.92 3.88 -8.99
N LYS A 139 8.63 2.85 -8.50
CA LYS A 139 10.03 2.97 -8.08
C LYS A 139 10.95 3.32 -9.26
N ALA A 140 10.74 2.71 -10.42
CA ALA A 140 11.54 2.93 -11.63
C ALA A 140 11.31 4.33 -12.25
N LEU A 141 10.11 4.88 -12.12
CA LEU A 141 9.74 6.21 -12.62
C LEU A 141 10.13 7.36 -11.67
N GLY A 142 10.92 7.08 -10.64
CA GLY A 142 11.44 8.12 -9.74
C GLY A 142 10.81 8.15 -8.34
N ARG A 143 10.05 7.11 -7.95
CA ARG A 143 9.44 6.95 -6.63
C ARG A 143 8.39 8.01 -6.31
N ASN A 144 7.90 8.04 -5.06
CA ASN A 144 6.91 8.99 -4.56
C ASN A 144 5.73 9.20 -5.52
N GLN A 145 5.19 8.09 -6.04
CA GLN A 145 4.11 8.11 -7.01
C GLN A 145 3.27 6.85 -6.93
N VAL A 146 2.07 6.94 -7.50
CA VAL A 146 1.16 5.82 -7.68
C VAL A 146 1.24 5.36 -9.13
N CYS A 147 1.43 4.07 -9.34
CA CYS A 147 1.21 3.41 -10.62
C CYS A 147 0.11 2.37 -10.46
N GLY A 148 -0.62 2.09 -11.54
CA GLY A 148 -1.70 1.10 -11.51
C GLY A 148 -1.62 0.13 -12.69
N ALA A 149 -2.18 -1.06 -12.48
CA ALA A 149 -2.23 -2.13 -13.46
C ALA A 149 -3.66 -2.68 -13.56
N ASP A 150 -4.52 -2.04 -14.35
CA ASP A 150 -5.93 -2.41 -14.49
C ASP A 150 -6.16 -3.61 -15.44
N LEU A 151 -5.21 -3.90 -16.34
CA LEU A 151 -5.38 -4.94 -17.35
C LEU A 151 -5.04 -6.33 -16.80
N VAL A 152 -5.97 -7.27 -16.92
CA VAL A 152 -5.69 -8.71 -16.86
C VAL A 152 -5.05 -9.10 -18.19
N VAL A 153 -3.78 -9.51 -18.17
CA VAL A 153 -3.17 -10.13 -19.35
C VAL A 153 -3.73 -11.55 -19.43
N ALA A 154 -4.52 -11.81 -20.47
CA ALA A 154 -5.06 -13.12 -20.80
C ALA A 154 -3.97 -14.12 -21.19
#